data_AF-A0A920SIG6-F1
#
_entry.id   AF-A0A920SIG6-F1
#
_cell.length_a   1.000
_cell.length_b   1.000
_cell.length_c   1.000
_cell.angle_alpha   90.00
_cell.angle_beta   90.00
_cell.angle_gamma   90.00
#
_symmetry.space_group_name_H-M   'P 1'
#
loop_
_entity.id
_entity.type
_entity.pdbx_description
1 polymer ?
#
loop_
_entity_poly.entity_id
_entity_poly.type
_entity_poly.pdbx_seq_one_letter_code
_entity_poly.pdbx_strand_id
1 'polypeptide(L)'
;MLFTVGAAFAIHEGIEKVRHPHEMDAIWVAVGILTTGIALESWSMRTAVLEARPHRGDLSWWSFIKRSRNPELPVVLLEDAGALLGLIIALAAIGLSAATGEPPWDGVGTIAIGILLGVIAVVLAREMQSLLIGESADAEDRASISGAIEATPGVASLVHLRTQHLGPRRDPGRRTGDLRPEPRRCRRSQHN
;
A
#
# COMPACT_ATOMS: atom_id res chain seq x y z
N MET A 1 -5.48 -5.11 -9.62
CA MET A 1 -6.29 -5.36 -10.84
C MET A 1 -7.02 -4.11 -11.32
N LEU A 2 -7.77 -3.39 -10.46
CA LEU A 2 -8.46 -2.15 -10.84
C LEU A 2 -7.54 -1.13 -11.52
N PHE A 3 -6.39 -0.80 -10.91
CA PHE A 3 -5.42 0.13 -11.51
C PHE A 3 -4.84 -0.34 -12.84
N THR A 4 -4.58 -1.64 -13.00
CA THR A 4 -4.02 -2.21 -14.23
C THR A 4 -5.02 -2.15 -15.38
N VAL A 5 -6.28 -2.53 -15.11
CA VAL A 5 -7.36 -2.46 -16.10
C VAL A 5 -7.67 -1.01 -16.43
N GLY A 6 -7.75 -0.13 -15.43
CA GLY A 6 -7.93 1.30 -15.61
C GLY A 6 -6.81 1.94 -16.42
N ALA A 7 -5.55 1.57 -16.17
CA ALA A 7 -4.39 2.04 -16.94
C ALA A 7 -4.49 1.63 -18.42
N ALA A 8 -4.81 0.35 -18.68
CA ALA A 8 -4.95 -0.14 -20.05
C ALA A 8 -6.10 0.57 -20.79
N PHE A 9 -7.25 0.74 -20.13
CA PHE A 9 -8.40 1.45 -20.69
C PHE A 9 -8.09 2.92 -20.97
N ALA A 10 -7.49 3.64 -20.01
CA ALA A 10 -7.13 5.04 -20.18
C ALA A 10 -6.10 5.25 -21.31
N ILE A 11 -5.11 4.36 -21.43
CA ILE A 11 -4.15 4.44 -22.54
C ILE A 11 -4.86 4.17 -23.88
N HIS A 12 -5.72 3.17 -23.94
CA HIS A 12 -6.46 2.84 -25.17
C HIS A 12 -7.35 4.01 -25.61
N GLU A 13 -8.19 4.51 -24.71
CA GLU A 13 -9.09 5.64 -24.95
C GLU A 13 -8.30 6.91 -25.31
N GLY A 14 -7.20 7.16 -24.61
CA GLY A 14 -6.35 8.31 -24.89
C GLY A 14 -5.68 8.26 -26.26
N ILE A 15 -5.22 7.09 -26.70
CA ILE A 15 -4.71 6.90 -28.07
C ILE A 15 -5.82 7.16 -29.10
N GLU A 16 -7.04 6.68 -28.83
CA GLU A 16 -8.17 6.88 -29.73
C GLU A 16 -8.55 8.36 -29.84
N LYS A 17 -8.61 9.09 -28.73
CA LYS A 17 -8.84 10.56 -28.70
C LYS A 17 -7.78 11.34 -29.48
N VAL A 18 -6.53 10.89 -29.46
CA VAL A 18 -5.45 11.52 -30.24
C VAL A 18 -5.55 11.20 -31.73
N ARG A 19 -5.97 9.98 -32.10
CA ARG A 19 -6.12 9.55 -33.50
C ARG A 19 -7.40 10.06 -34.16
N HIS A 20 -8.47 10.15 -33.39
CA HIS A 20 -9.80 10.59 -33.80
C HIS A 20 -10.29 11.68 -32.84
N PRO A 21 -9.77 12.91 -33.00
CA PRO A 21 -10.14 14.02 -32.14
C PRO A 21 -11.61 14.38 -32.37
N HIS A 22 -12.40 14.35 -31.30
CA HIS A 22 -13.78 14.82 -31.29
C HIS A 22 -13.90 15.92 -30.25
N GLU A 23 -14.71 16.93 -30.55
CA GLU A 23 -15.00 17.99 -29.59
C GLU A 23 -15.84 17.43 -28.43
N MET A 24 -15.59 17.97 -27.24
CA MET A 24 -16.26 17.51 -26.03
C MET A 24 -17.48 18.41 -25.78
N ASP A 25 -18.68 17.89 -26.05
CA ASP A 25 -19.93 18.68 -26.00
C ASP A 25 -20.25 19.28 -24.62
N ALA A 26 -19.75 18.66 -23.54
CA ALA A 26 -20.12 18.97 -22.16
C ALA A 26 -18.90 19.27 -21.26
N ILE A 27 -17.94 20.06 -21.73
CA ILE A 27 -16.74 20.46 -20.97
C ILE A 27 -17.09 20.97 -19.56
N TRP A 28 -18.14 21.79 -19.43
CA TRP A 28 -18.56 22.33 -18.13
C TRP A 28 -19.02 21.27 -17.14
N VAL A 29 -19.64 20.19 -17.62
CA VAL A 29 -20.03 19.06 -16.77
C VAL A 29 -18.78 18.30 -16.31
N ALA A 30 -17.83 18.04 -17.21
CA ALA A 30 -16.57 17.38 -16.89
C ALA A 30 -15.77 18.17 -15.83
N VAL A 31 -15.65 19.48 -16.00
CA VAL A 31 -15.01 20.37 -15.02
C VAL A 31 -15.73 20.34 -13.66
N GLY A 32 -17.07 20.35 -13.65
CA GLY A 32 -17.86 20.24 -12.43
C GLY A 32 -17.63 18.93 -11.67
N ILE A 33 -17.57 17.80 -12.38
CA ILE A 33 -17.29 16.48 -11.79
C ILE A 33 -15.85 16.45 -11.24
N LEU A 34 -14.87 16.92 -12.01
CA LEU A 34 -13.46 16.93 -11.60
C LEU A 34 -13.22 17.80 -10.36
N THR A 35 -13.76 19.01 -10.34
CA THR A 35 -13.59 19.92 -9.19
C THR A 35 -14.28 19.38 -7.93
N THR A 36 -15.46 18.79 -8.07
CA THR A 36 -16.15 18.12 -6.95
C THR A 36 -15.35 16.91 -6.45
N GLY A 37 -14.82 16.09 -7.37
CA GLY A 37 -13.95 14.96 -7.05
C GLY A 37 -12.70 15.41 -6.30
N ILE A 38 -12.00 16.44 -6.78
CA ILE A 38 -10.81 17.01 -6.12
C ILE A 38 -11.14 17.46 -4.70
N ALA A 39 -12.29 18.13 -4.50
CA ALA A 39 -12.70 18.61 -3.18
C ALA A 39 -12.99 17.45 -2.20
N LEU A 40 -13.73 16.43 -2.65
CA LEU A 40 -14.06 15.25 -1.84
C LEU A 40 -12.81 14.42 -1.52
N GLU A 41 -11.97 14.17 -2.53
CA GLU A 41 -10.73 13.42 -2.40
C GLU A 41 -9.75 14.14 -1.46
N SER A 42 -9.59 15.46 -1.62
CA SER A 42 -8.74 16.26 -0.73
C SER A 42 -9.22 16.23 0.71
N TRP A 43 -10.54 16.16 0.95
CA TRP A 43 -11.08 16.03 2.30
C TRP A 43 -10.82 14.63 2.87
N SER A 44 -11.02 13.58 2.09
CA SER A 44 -10.70 12.20 2.46
C SER A 44 -9.22 12.07 2.82
N MET A 45 -8.33 12.49 1.92
CA MET A 45 -6.88 12.47 2.08
C MET A 45 -6.44 13.28 3.30
N ARG A 46 -7.03 14.45 3.56
CA ARG A 46 -6.74 15.25 4.76
C ARG A 46 -7.06 14.48 6.03
N THR A 47 -8.17 13.74 6.05
CA THR A 47 -8.57 12.91 7.19
C THR A 47 -7.59 11.76 7.38
N ALA A 48 -7.23 11.05 6.31
CA ALA A 48 -6.23 9.98 6.34
C ALA A 48 -4.86 10.47 6.83
N VAL A 49 -4.43 11.65 6.37
CA VAL A 49 -3.21 12.32 6.81
C VAL A 49 -3.27 12.66 8.30
N LEU A 50 -4.40 13.17 8.80
CA LEU A 50 -4.56 13.48 10.21
C LEU A 50 -4.49 12.22 11.09
N GLU A 51 -5.09 11.10 10.65
CA GLU A 51 -5.02 9.81 11.34
C GLU A 51 -3.61 9.20 11.29
N ALA A 52 -2.85 9.43 10.22
CA ALA A 52 -1.47 8.97 10.08
C ALA A 52 -0.47 9.77 10.93
N ARG A 53 -0.79 11.02 11.33
CA ARG A 53 0.12 11.90 12.11
C ARG A 53 0.54 11.31 13.46
N PRO A 54 -0.36 10.78 14.31
CA PRO A 54 0.00 10.08 15.54
C PRO A 54 0.98 8.92 15.32
N HIS A 55 0.88 8.20 14.20
CA HIS A 55 1.74 7.06 13.88
C HIS A 55 3.12 7.48 13.34
N ARG A 56 3.26 8.71 12.86
CA ARG A 56 4.48 9.22 12.22
C ARG A 56 5.57 9.65 13.21
N GLY A 57 5.21 10.22 14.36
CA GLY A 57 6.18 10.83 15.28
C GLY A 57 7.04 11.91 14.58
N ASP A 58 8.35 11.89 14.81
CA ASP A 58 9.32 12.87 14.26
C ASP A 58 9.90 12.50 12.88
N LEU A 59 9.49 11.37 12.28
CA LEU A 59 10.03 10.94 10.99
C LEU A 59 9.58 11.87 9.84
N SER A 60 10.33 11.96 8.74
CA SER A 60 9.84 12.63 7.52
C SER A 60 8.71 11.81 6.87
N TRP A 61 7.81 12.44 6.09
CA TRP A 61 6.74 11.71 5.38
C TRP A 61 7.28 10.58 4.50
N TRP A 62 8.38 10.82 3.79
CA TRP A 62 9.03 9.82 2.95
C TRP A 62 9.65 8.67 3.77
N SER A 63 10.26 9.01 4.91
CA SER A 63 10.78 8.01 5.84
C SER A 63 9.67 7.22 6.53
N PHE A 64 8.52 7.84 6.79
CA PHE A 64 7.36 7.17 7.36
C PHE A 64 6.75 6.17 6.37
N ILE A 65 6.53 6.58 5.12
CA ILE A 65 6.05 5.69 4.04
C ILE A 65 6.99 4.49 3.87
N LYS A 66 8.31 4.73 3.88
CA LYS A 66 9.32 3.67 3.65
C LYS A 66 9.58 2.77 4.87
N ARG A 67 9.32 3.24 6.09
CA ARG A 67 9.75 2.59 7.35
C ARG A 67 8.59 2.22 8.27
N SER A 68 7.35 2.51 7.86
CA SER A 68 6.15 2.10 8.58
C SER A 68 6.06 0.58 8.59
N ARG A 69 5.96 -0.01 9.79
CA ARG A 69 5.81 -1.46 10.00
C ARG A 69 4.43 -1.99 9.60
N ASN A 70 3.49 -1.09 9.26
CA ASN A 70 2.16 -1.42 8.77
C ASN A 70 2.08 -1.02 7.29
N PRO A 71 2.18 -1.98 6.35
CA PRO A 71 2.14 -1.71 4.90
C PRO A 71 0.77 -1.24 4.40
N GLU A 72 -0.29 -1.36 5.19
CA GLU A 72 -1.64 -0.93 4.81
C GLU A 72 -1.78 0.60 4.70
N LEU A 73 -1.23 1.36 5.66
CA LEU A 73 -1.39 2.82 5.71
C LEU A 73 -0.65 3.54 4.57
N PRO A 74 0.63 3.22 4.25
CA PRO A 74 1.33 3.83 3.12
C PRO A 74 0.67 3.52 1.77
N VAL A 75 0.09 2.32 1.61
CA VAL A 75 -0.60 1.90 0.38
C VAL A 75 -1.83 2.76 0.11
N VAL A 76 -2.70 2.93 1.12
CA VAL A 76 -3.91 3.75 0.97
C VAL A 76 -3.54 5.21 0.71
N LEU A 77 -2.55 5.76 1.43
CA LEU A 77 -2.09 7.13 1.19
C LEU A 77 -1.51 7.32 -0.23
N LEU A 78 -0.82 6.31 -0.76
CA LEU A 78 -0.30 6.36 -2.13
C LEU A 78 -1.42 6.29 -3.17
N GLU A 79 -2.46 5.49 -2.91
CA GLU A 79 -3.66 5.40 -3.73
C GLU A 79 -4.41 6.73 -3.80
N ASP A 80 -4.76 7.31 -2.65
CA ASP A 80 -5.46 8.61 -2.56
C ASP A 80 -4.64 9.73 -3.22
N ALA A 81 -3.33 9.76 -2.98
CA ALA A 81 -2.44 10.73 -3.62
C ALA A 81 -2.39 10.56 -5.14
N GLY A 82 -2.40 9.31 -5.61
CA GLY A 82 -2.46 8.96 -7.02
C GLY A 82 -3.76 9.40 -7.68
N ALA A 83 -4.90 9.18 -7.02
CA ALA A 83 -6.22 9.61 -7.47
C ALA A 83 -6.29 11.14 -7.58
N LEU A 84 -5.84 11.86 -6.55
CA LEU A 84 -5.80 13.32 -6.55
C LEU A 84 -4.92 13.88 -7.67
N LEU A 85 -3.73 13.29 -7.87
CA LEU A 85 -2.83 13.69 -8.96
C LEU A 85 -3.46 13.43 -10.33
N GLY A 86 -4.12 12.29 -10.51
CA GLY A 86 -4.86 11.97 -11.73
C GLY A 86 -5.97 12.98 -12.04
N LEU A 87 -6.73 13.39 -11.02
CA LEU A 87 -7.77 14.43 -11.15
C LEU A 87 -7.19 15.79 -11.55
N ILE A 88 -6.04 16.18 -10.98
CA ILE A 88 -5.35 17.42 -11.33
C ILE A 88 -4.87 17.37 -12.79
N ILE A 89 -4.28 16.25 -13.22
CA ILE A 89 -3.85 16.06 -14.61
C ILE A 89 -5.05 16.15 -15.56
N ALA A 90 -6.18 15.51 -15.24
CA ALA A 90 -7.40 15.56 -16.03
C ALA A 90 -7.92 17.00 -16.17
N LEU A 91 -8.01 17.72 -15.05
CA LEU A 91 -8.47 19.11 -15.05
C LEU A 91 -7.54 20.02 -15.86
N ALA A 92 -6.22 19.82 -15.74
CA ALA A 92 -5.25 20.57 -16.53
C ALA A 92 -5.35 20.25 -18.03
N ALA A 93 -5.54 18.99 -18.41
CA ALA A 93 -5.67 18.56 -19.81
C ALA A 93 -6.93 19.12 -20.47
N ILE A 94 -8.07 19.03 -19.79
CA ILE A 94 -9.34 19.60 -20.27
C ILE A 94 -9.25 21.12 -20.32
N GLY A 95 -8.68 21.75 -19.29
CA GLY A 95 -8.47 23.20 -19.26
C GLY A 95 -7.56 23.68 -20.39
N LEU A 96 -6.51 22.92 -20.71
CA LEU A 96 -5.62 23.22 -21.82
C LEU A 96 -6.30 23.01 -23.17
N SER A 97 -7.07 21.92 -23.34
CA SER A 97 -7.85 21.68 -24.55
C SER A 97 -8.87 22.81 -24.79
N ALA A 98 -9.56 23.26 -23.74
CA ALA A 98 -10.50 24.38 -23.81
C ALA A 98 -9.81 25.72 -24.12
N ALA A 99 -8.61 25.96 -23.60
CA ALA A 99 -7.87 27.20 -23.83
C ALA A 99 -7.20 27.26 -25.22
N THR A 100 -6.72 26.12 -25.73
CA THR A 100 -6.04 26.02 -27.03
C THR A 100 -7.01 25.77 -28.19
N GLY A 101 -8.21 25.28 -27.90
CA GLY A 101 -9.17 24.85 -28.93
C GLY A 101 -8.74 23.57 -29.66
N GLU A 102 -7.72 22.87 -29.15
CA GLU A 102 -7.16 21.66 -29.75
C GLU A 102 -7.67 20.43 -28.96
N PRO A 103 -8.56 19.60 -29.53
CA PRO A 103 -9.09 18.40 -28.87
C PRO A 103 -8.04 17.34 -28.46
N PRO A 104 -6.88 17.17 -29.14
CA PRO A 104 -5.89 16.16 -28.76
C PRO A 104 -5.31 16.29 -27.35
N TRP A 105 -5.35 17.48 -26.73
CA TRP A 105 -4.81 17.67 -25.37
C TRP A 105 -5.53 16.85 -24.30
N ASP A 106 -6.84 16.62 -24.45
CA ASP A 106 -7.59 15.73 -23.56
C ASP A 106 -7.13 14.27 -23.71
N GLY A 107 -6.83 13.84 -24.94
CA GLY A 107 -6.25 12.53 -25.22
C GLY A 107 -4.87 12.36 -24.58
N VAL A 108 -3.98 13.35 -24.71
CA VAL A 108 -2.66 13.34 -24.05
C VAL A 108 -2.81 13.27 -22.52
N GLY A 109 -3.74 14.02 -21.94
CA GLY A 109 -4.06 13.95 -20.51
C GLY A 109 -4.53 12.56 -20.09
N THR A 110 -5.42 11.95 -20.88
CA THR A 110 -5.94 10.60 -20.61
C THR A 110 -4.81 9.55 -20.65
N ILE A 111 -3.89 9.64 -21.61
CA ILE A 111 -2.70 8.78 -21.67
C ILE A 111 -1.81 8.98 -20.43
N ALA A 112 -1.57 10.23 -20.04
CA ALA A 112 -0.74 10.55 -18.86
C ALA A 112 -1.33 9.95 -17.58
N ILE A 113 -2.66 10.01 -17.41
CA ILE A 113 -3.36 9.34 -16.29
C ILE A 113 -3.19 7.83 -16.38
N GLY A 114 -3.31 7.24 -17.57
CA GLY A 114 -3.08 5.81 -17.76
C GLY A 114 -1.68 5.35 -17.36
N ILE A 115 -0.65 6.13 -17.69
CA ILE A 115 0.73 5.89 -17.25
C ILE A 115 0.84 5.99 -15.73
N LEU A 116 0.24 7.03 -15.12
CA LEU A 116 0.21 7.21 -13.67
C LEU A 116 -0.42 5.99 -12.96
N LEU A 117 -1.58 5.52 -13.43
CA LEU A 117 -2.24 4.32 -12.90
C LEU A 117 -1.36 3.07 -13.06
N GLY A 118 -0.64 2.95 -14.16
CA GLY A 118 0.32 1.87 -14.38
C GLY A 118 1.47 1.87 -13.36
N VAL A 119 2.03 3.05 -13.06
CA VAL A 119 3.06 3.22 -12.03
C VAL A 119 2.52 2.82 -10.66
N ILE A 120 1.35 3.32 -10.27
CA ILE A 120 0.70 2.98 -9.00
C ILE A 120 0.45 1.47 -8.92
N ALA A 121 -0.08 0.86 -9.98
CA ALA A 121 -0.33 -0.58 -10.04
C ALA A 121 0.94 -1.41 -9.76
N VAL A 122 2.08 -1.01 -10.34
CA VAL A 122 3.36 -1.69 -10.11
C VAL A 122 3.84 -1.52 -8.67
N VAL A 123 3.71 -0.33 -8.10
CA VAL A 123 4.11 -0.09 -6.71
C VAL A 123 3.25 -0.91 -5.75
N LEU A 124 1.92 -0.89 -5.92
CA LEU A 124 1.00 -1.67 -5.11
C LEU A 124 1.22 -3.18 -5.25
N ALA A 125 1.50 -3.66 -6.46
CA ALA A 125 1.81 -5.07 -6.68
C ALA A 125 3.07 -5.51 -5.90
N ARG A 126 4.11 -4.67 -5.85
CA ARG A 126 5.32 -4.97 -5.07
C ARG A 126 5.06 -4.98 -3.57
N GLU A 127 4.27 -4.04 -3.07
CA GLU A 127 3.95 -3.95 -1.64
C GLU A 127 3.09 -5.14 -1.18
N MET A 128 2.07 -5.50 -1.96
CA MET A 128 1.23 -6.67 -1.68
C MET A 128 2.01 -7.99 -1.79
N GLN A 129 2.99 -8.08 -2.69
CA GLN A 129 3.87 -9.24 -2.78
C GLN A 129 4.77 -9.37 -1.55
N SER A 130 5.26 -8.25 -0.99
CA SER A 130 6.02 -8.24 0.26
C SER A 130 5.22 -8.86 1.42
N LEU A 131 3.95 -8.48 1.53
CA LEU A 131 3.01 -9.02 2.51
C LEU A 131 2.72 -10.51 2.32
N LEU A 132 2.47 -10.95 1.09
CA LEU A 132 2.10 -12.33 0.75
C LEU A 132 3.27 -13.33 0.84
N ILE A 133 4.50 -12.87 0.59
CA ILE A 133 5.71 -13.69 0.79
C ILE A 133 5.97 -13.91 2.29
N GLY A 134 5.22 -13.21 3.15
CA GLY A 134 5.37 -13.28 4.59
C GLY A 134 6.67 -12.59 4.94
N GLU A 135 6.58 -11.30 5.24
CA GLU A 135 7.70 -10.54 5.77
C GLU A 135 8.16 -11.23 7.06
N SER A 136 9.12 -12.10 6.86
CA SER A 136 9.79 -12.81 7.92
C SER A 136 10.47 -11.77 8.81
N ALA A 137 10.38 -11.93 10.13
CA ALA A 137 10.78 -10.95 11.13
C ALA A 137 12.00 -10.13 10.72
N ASP A 138 11.93 -8.83 10.98
CA ASP A 138 12.93 -7.84 10.58
C ASP A 138 14.35 -8.34 10.88
N ALA A 139 15.33 -7.94 10.07
CA ALA A 139 16.69 -8.48 10.20
C ALA A 139 17.26 -8.29 11.62
N GLU A 140 16.85 -7.21 12.29
CA GLU A 140 17.16 -6.90 13.69
C GLU A 140 16.47 -7.86 14.67
N ASP A 141 15.16 -8.12 14.49
CA ASP A 141 14.40 -9.08 15.30
C ASP A 141 14.94 -10.51 15.15
N ARG A 142 15.31 -10.89 13.93
CA ARG A 142 15.96 -12.19 13.67
C ARG A 142 17.30 -12.32 14.36
N ALA A 143 18.14 -11.28 14.30
CA ALA A 143 19.44 -11.27 14.96
C ALA A 143 19.29 -11.36 16.49
N SER A 144 18.28 -10.68 17.04
CA SER A 144 17.97 -10.76 18.48
C SER A 144 17.46 -12.15 18.86
N ILE A 145 16.59 -12.76 18.06
CA ILE A 145 16.06 -14.12 18.31
C ILE A 145 17.18 -15.16 18.17
N SER A 146 18.02 -15.07 17.13
CA SER A 146 19.14 -15.99 16.95
C SER A 146 20.14 -15.86 18.09
N GLY A 147 20.48 -14.64 18.50
CA GLY A 147 21.38 -14.40 19.63
C GLY A 147 20.86 -14.96 20.95
N ALA A 148 19.55 -14.83 21.21
CA ALA A 148 18.94 -15.42 22.41
C ALA A 148 18.97 -16.96 22.39
N ILE A 149 18.76 -17.58 21.22
CA ILE A 149 18.78 -19.05 21.08
C ILE A 149 20.22 -19.58 21.23
N GLU A 150 21.20 -18.95 20.59
CA GLU A 150 22.61 -19.37 20.66
C GLU A 150 23.25 -19.13 22.02
N ALA A 151 22.75 -18.15 22.80
CA ALA A 151 23.18 -17.93 24.18
C ALA A 151 22.70 -19.01 25.17
N THR A 152 21.84 -19.95 24.76
CA THR A 152 21.29 -20.98 25.65
C THR A 152 22.27 -22.15 25.83
N PRO A 153 22.63 -22.53 27.08
CA PRO A 153 23.53 -23.66 27.33
C PRO A 153 22.99 -24.97 26.73
N GLY A 154 23.75 -25.58 25.82
CA GLY A 154 23.39 -26.82 25.14
C GLY A 154 23.01 -26.67 23.65
N VAL A 155 22.98 -25.45 23.11
CA VAL A 155 22.80 -25.21 21.67
C VAL A 155 24.17 -25.07 20.99
N ALA A 156 24.43 -25.88 19.95
CA ALA A 156 25.72 -25.88 19.24
C ALA A 156 25.79 -24.85 18.10
N SER A 157 24.73 -24.71 17.31
CA SER A 157 24.55 -23.63 16.32
C SER A 157 23.12 -23.60 15.78
N LEU A 158 22.67 -22.44 15.29
CA LEU A 158 21.39 -22.28 14.62
C LEU A 158 21.52 -22.53 13.11
N VAL A 159 20.91 -23.59 12.58
CA VAL A 159 21.07 -23.99 11.15
C VAL A 159 20.11 -23.24 10.22
N HIS A 160 18.86 -23.00 10.63
CA HIS A 160 17.89 -22.27 9.80
C HIS A 160 16.78 -21.63 10.67
N LEU A 161 16.60 -20.31 10.56
CA LEU A 161 15.56 -19.57 11.27
C LEU A 161 14.50 -19.05 10.27
N ARG A 162 13.31 -19.63 10.32
CA ARG A 162 12.12 -19.09 9.66
C ARG A 162 11.19 -18.49 10.69
N THR A 163 10.98 -17.18 10.59
CA THR A 163 10.06 -16.43 11.42
C THR A 163 8.82 -16.10 10.60
N GLN A 164 7.64 -16.24 11.21
CA GLN A 164 6.36 -15.84 10.62
C GLN A 164 5.66 -14.97 11.64
N HIS A 165 5.37 -13.71 11.27
CA HIS A 165 4.59 -12.82 12.12
C HIS A 165 3.11 -13.19 11.98
N LEU A 166 2.59 -13.93 12.96
CA LEU A 166 1.16 -14.18 13.08
C LEU A 166 0.56 -13.03 13.87
N GLY A 167 -0.37 -12.30 13.26
CA GLY A 167 -1.11 -11.22 13.92
C GLY A 167 -1.66 -11.65 15.28
N PRO A 168 -1.85 -10.72 16.23
CA PRO A 168 -2.13 -11.04 17.62
C PRO A 168 -3.37 -11.93 17.71
N ARG A 169 -3.15 -13.21 18.03
CA ARG A 169 -4.23 -14.13 18.41
C ARG A 169 -4.89 -13.55 19.66
N ARG A 170 -5.96 -12.79 19.48
CA ARG A 170 -7.00 -12.65 20.50
C ARG A 170 -7.68 -14.00 20.60
N ASP A 171 -7.09 -14.87 21.42
CA ASP A 171 -7.81 -16.02 21.96
C ASP A 171 -8.82 -15.47 22.98
N PRO A 172 -10.14 -15.50 22.71
CA PRO A 172 -11.14 -14.89 23.60
C PRO A 172 -11.25 -15.59 24.96
N GLY A 173 -10.54 -16.71 25.17
CA GLY A 173 -10.74 -17.60 26.30
C GLY A 173 -9.66 -17.62 27.38
N ARG A 174 -8.45 -17.07 27.16
CA ARG A 174 -7.37 -17.18 28.16
C ARG A 174 -7.34 -15.97 29.09
N ARG A 175 -8.14 -16.07 30.16
CA ARG A 175 -7.94 -15.25 31.37
C ARG A 175 -6.52 -15.45 31.88
N THR A 176 -5.83 -14.33 32.03
CA THR A 176 -4.57 -14.17 32.75
C THR A 176 -4.70 -14.79 34.13
N GLY A 177 -3.99 -15.89 34.38
CA GLY A 177 -3.86 -16.48 35.71
C GLY A 177 -3.96 -18.00 35.72
N ASP A 178 -2.90 -18.69 35.28
CA ASP A 178 -2.35 -19.85 36.02
C ASP A 178 -1.03 -20.28 35.37
N LEU A 179 0.10 -19.78 35.89
CA LEU A 179 1.41 -20.38 35.62
C LEU A 179 1.62 -21.46 36.69
N ARG A 180 0.93 -22.59 36.55
CA ARG A 180 1.32 -23.82 37.26
C ARG A 180 2.35 -24.56 36.42
N PRO A 181 3.54 -24.86 36.98
CA PRO A 181 4.48 -25.74 36.32
C PRO A 181 3.92 -27.18 36.34
N GLU A 182 3.60 -27.70 35.15
CA GLU A 182 3.35 -29.12 34.90
C GLU A 182 4.60 -29.94 35.26
N PRO A 183 4.54 -30.88 36.22
CA PRO A 183 5.68 -31.73 36.54
C PRO A 183 5.87 -32.77 35.45
N ARG A 184 7.02 -32.69 34.76
CA ARG A 184 7.47 -33.70 33.79
C ARG A 184 7.47 -35.10 34.42
N ARG A 185 6.59 -35.99 33.95
CA ARG A 185 6.69 -37.43 34.22
C ARG A 185 7.91 -38.01 33.48
N CYS A 186 9.01 -38.19 34.20
CA CYS A 186 10.09 -39.10 33.79
C CYS A 186 9.56 -40.53 33.76
N ARG A 187 9.31 -41.06 32.56
CA ARG A 187 8.99 -42.48 32.35
C ARG A 187 10.29 -43.28 32.40
N ARG A 188 10.61 -43.85 33.57
CA ARG A 188 11.63 -44.89 33.71
C ARG A 188 11.21 -46.11 32.89
N SER A 189 11.93 -46.36 31.81
CA SER A 189 11.90 -47.63 31.09
C SER A 189 12.64 -48.67 31.94
N GLN A 190 11.89 -49.52 32.65
CA GLN A 190 12.41 -50.80 33.11
C GLN A 190 12.11 -51.81 32.02
N HIS A 191 13.14 -52.27 31.31
CA HIS A 191 13.11 -53.56 30.64
C HIS A 191 14.34 -54.34 31.08
N ASN A 192 13.99 -55.47 31.68
CA ASN A 192 14.71 -56.70 31.99
C ASN A 192 15.85 -57.02 31.01
#